data_AF-A0A8H5I3A1-F1
#
_entry.id   AF-A0A8H5I3A1-F1
#
_cell.length_a   1.000
_cell.length_b   1.000
_cell.length_c   1.000
_cell.angle_alpha   90.00
_cell.angle_beta   90.00
_cell.angle_gamma   90.00
#
_symmetry.space_group_name_H-M   'P 1'
#
loop_
_entity.id
_entity.type
_entity.pdbx_description
1 polymer ?
#
loop_
_entity_poly.entity_id
_entity_poly.type
_entity_poly.pdbx_seq_one_letter_code
_entity_poly.pdbx_strand_id
1 'polypeptide(L)'
;MLNSIEPTDPDFLNMETYYETLQFLGSLYQNLHDGFGPIMMLRIITWFTFVPRNFVQLARELRPRALIILAYYAAFLKFPSDVWWIKNVGNRSLRDLCEHIGPEWQQYLLVPHMARLVEGELELGRVLFEDPNWSPQKPNSLRLDPTASVTLVDEKGRRVEWIPAEKKLVLMDSRGQVITKGEAIEKWRTDMNSTFTFDP
;
A
#
# COMPACT_ATOMS: atom_id res chain seq x y z
N MET A 1 -10.02 -18.87 12.19
CA MET A 1 -10.43 -19.65 10.99
C MET A 1 -9.56 -20.89 10.77
N LEU A 2 -8.23 -20.79 10.56
CA LEU A 2 -7.38 -21.97 10.31
C LEU A 2 -6.95 -22.70 11.59
N ASN A 3 -6.70 -21.95 12.68
CA ASN A 3 -6.33 -22.54 13.98
C ASN A 3 -7.45 -23.37 14.63
N SER A 4 -8.66 -23.35 14.07
CA SER A 4 -9.82 -24.11 14.54
C SER A 4 -10.13 -25.33 13.66
N ILE A 5 -9.19 -25.75 12.80
CA ILE A 5 -9.33 -26.94 11.96
C ILE A 5 -8.93 -28.15 12.79
N GLU A 6 -9.91 -29.00 13.09
CA GLU A 6 -9.71 -30.27 13.79
C GLU A 6 -9.25 -31.38 12.82
N PRO A 7 -8.60 -32.46 13.28
CA PRO A 7 -8.20 -33.60 12.44
C PRO A 7 -9.33 -34.26 11.64
N THR A 8 -10.58 -34.08 12.07
CA THR A 8 -11.77 -34.60 11.41
C THR A 8 -12.36 -33.63 10.37
N ASP A 9 -11.87 -32.39 10.30
CA ASP A 9 -12.33 -31.39 9.32
C ASP A 9 -11.80 -31.76 7.92
N PRO A 10 -12.66 -31.75 6.88
CA PRO A 10 -12.21 -32.02 5.51
C PRO A 10 -11.15 -31.03 4.98
N ASP A 11 -10.96 -29.86 5.60
CA ASP A 11 -9.86 -28.94 5.30
C ASP A 11 -8.53 -29.29 5.99
N PHE A 12 -8.48 -30.28 6.87
CA PHE A 12 -7.26 -30.63 7.62
C PHE A 12 -6.07 -30.93 6.71
N LEU A 13 -6.28 -31.69 5.63
CA LEU A 13 -5.22 -32.02 4.66
C LEU A 13 -4.78 -30.82 3.82
N ASN A 14 -5.56 -29.73 3.81
CA ASN A 14 -5.32 -28.54 3.01
C ASN A 14 -4.71 -27.38 3.84
N MET A 15 -4.44 -27.59 5.13
CA MET A 15 -3.93 -26.54 6.03
C MET A 15 -2.67 -25.88 5.49
N GLU A 16 -1.70 -26.67 5.01
CA GLU A 16 -0.45 -26.13 4.44
C GLU A 16 -0.71 -25.21 3.25
N THR A 17 -1.62 -25.61 2.36
CA THR A 17 -2.03 -24.79 1.20
C THR A 17 -2.66 -23.46 1.64
N TYR A 18 -3.49 -23.47 2.70
CA TYR A 18 -4.05 -22.24 3.24
C TYR A 18 -2.99 -21.33 3.87
N TYR A 19 -2.07 -21.90 4.66
CA TYR A 19 -0.97 -21.14 5.28
C TYR A 19 -0.04 -20.53 4.23
N GLU A 20 0.35 -21.29 3.22
CA GLU A 20 1.18 -20.79 2.11
C GLU A 20 0.47 -19.64 1.38
N THR A 21 -0.83 -19.77 1.08
CA THR A 21 -1.60 -18.68 0.47
C THR A 21 -1.68 -17.45 1.36
N LEU A 22 -1.87 -17.63 2.67
CA LEU A 22 -1.87 -16.53 3.64
C LEU A 22 -0.52 -15.84 3.75
N GLN A 23 0.61 -16.51 3.52
CA GLN A 23 1.92 -15.85 3.47
C GLN A 23 1.98 -14.86 2.31
N PHE A 24 1.48 -15.24 1.12
CA PHE A 24 1.41 -14.33 -0.02
C PHE A 24 0.46 -13.17 0.25
N LEU A 25 -0.71 -13.41 0.85
CA LEU A 25 -1.64 -12.34 1.24
C LEU A 25 -1.01 -11.42 2.30
N GLY A 26 -0.36 -11.99 3.32
CA GLY A 26 0.36 -11.25 4.36
C GLY A 26 1.49 -10.40 3.79
N SER A 27 2.13 -10.82 2.71
CA SER A 27 3.10 -9.99 2.00
C SER A 27 2.47 -8.70 1.45
N LEU A 28 1.20 -8.73 1.01
CA LEU A 28 0.49 -7.52 0.56
C LEU A 28 0.24 -6.56 1.73
N TYR A 29 -0.12 -7.08 2.90
CA TYR A 29 -0.23 -6.28 4.13
C TYR A 29 1.10 -5.62 4.52
N GLN A 30 2.21 -6.34 4.43
CA GLN A 30 3.53 -5.77 4.70
C GLN A 30 3.87 -4.64 3.71
N ASN A 31 3.57 -4.82 2.42
CA ASN A 31 3.79 -3.75 1.43
C ASN A 31 2.83 -2.57 1.63
N LEU A 32 1.62 -2.80 2.13
CA LEU A 32 0.66 -1.73 2.43
C LEU A 32 1.18 -0.79 3.54
N HIS A 33 1.94 -1.30 4.51
CA HIS A 33 2.62 -0.45 5.51
C HIS A 33 3.58 0.56 4.86
N ASP A 34 4.22 0.20 3.75
CA ASP A 34 5.12 1.09 3.02
C ASP A 34 4.38 2.17 2.21
N GLY A 35 3.06 2.06 2.03
CA GLY A 35 2.23 3.00 1.27
C GLY A 35 1.83 2.53 -0.13
N PHE A 36 1.13 3.40 -0.88
CA PHE A 36 0.40 3.05 -2.10
C PHE A 36 1.25 3.15 -3.38
N GLY A 37 2.49 2.65 -3.33
CA GLY A 37 3.45 2.79 -4.43
C GLY A 37 3.19 1.84 -5.61
N PRO A 38 3.78 2.10 -6.80
CA PRO A 38 3.67 1.22 -7.98
C PRO A 38 4.07 -0.24 -7.74
N ILE A 39 5.04 -0.49 -6.86
CA ILE A 39 5.46 -1.85 -6.48
C ILE A 39 4.32 -2.59 -5.76
N MET A 40 3.60 -1.90 -4.86
CA MET A 40 2.44 -2.46 -4.17
C MET A 40 1.34 -2.81 -5.19
N MET A 41 1.05 -1.91 -6.12
CA MET A 41 0.06 -2.15 -7.18
C MET A 41 0.43 -3.36 -8.06
N LEU A 42 1.70 -3.47 -8.44
CA LEU A 42 2.19 -4.62 -9.21
C LEU A 42 2.05 -5.93 -8.43
N ARG A 43 2.35 -5.93 -7.12
CA ARG A 43 2.19 -7.11 -6.26
C ARG A 43 0.73 -7.52 -6.12
N ILE A 44 -0.18 -6.58 -5.97
CA ILE A 44 -1.62 -6.86 -5.96
C ILE A 44 -2.03 -7.51 -7.28
N ILE A 45 -1.66 -6.91 -8.41
CA ILE A 45 -2.06 -7.39 -9.74
C ILE A 45 -1.48 -8.77 -10.04
N THR A 46 -0.27 -9.07 -9.58
CA THR A 46 0.40 -10.36 -9.86
C THR A 46 0.18 -11.41 -8.76
N TRP A 47 -0.54 -11.11 -7.68
CA TRP A 47 -0.69 -12.02 -6.53
C TRP A 47 -1.15 -13.43 -6.95
N PHE A 48 -2.12 -13.53 -7.86
CA PHE A 48 -2.67 -14.81 -8.32
C PHE A 48 -1.65 -15.70 -9.05
N THR A 49 -0.52 -15.17 -9.53
CA THR A 49 0.52 -15.99 -10.18
C THR A 49 1.40 -16.75 -9.19
N PHE A 50 1.38 -16.35 -7.91
CA PHE A 50 2.17 -16.98 -6.84
C PHE A 50 1.38 -17.99 -6.01
N VAL A 51 0.05 -17.93 -6.08
CA VAL A 51 -0.84 -18.76 -5.27
C VAL A 51 -0.72 -20.25 -5.65
N PRO A 52 -0.71 -21.18 -4.68
CA PRO A 52 -0.61 -22.61 -4.96
C PRO A 52 -1.76 -23.10 -5.85
N ARG A 53 -1.47 -24.00 -6.78
CA ARG A 53 -2.50 -24.62 -7.65
C ARG A 53 -3.61 -25.29 -6.85
N ASN A 54 -3.28 -25.90 -5.72
CA ASN A 54 -4.26 -26.53 -4.83
C ASN A 54 -5.23 -25.50 -4.25
N PHE A 55 -4.76 -24.30 -3.89
CA PHE A 55 -5.64 -23.23 -3.41
C PHE A 55 -6.66 -22.81 -4.48
N VAL A 56 -6.21 -22.72 -5.75
CA VAL A 56 -7.12 -22.44 -6.87
C VAL A 56 -8.20 -23.52 -6.97
N GLN A 57 -7.84 -24.79 -6.76
CA GLN A 57 -8.82 -25.87 -6.74
C GLN A 57 -9.82 -25.73 -5.58
N LEU A 58 -9.35 -25.44 -4.36
CA LEU A 58 -10.21 -25.22 -3.19
C LEU A 58 -11.18 -24.03 -3.40
N ALA A 59 -10.72 -22.97 -4.07
CA ALA A 59 -11.58 -21.86 -4.45
C ALA A 59 -12.63 -22.26 -5.50
N ARG A 60 -12.27 -23.08 -6.49
CA ARG A 60 -13.20 -23.62 -7.49
C ARG A 60 -14.25 -24.55 -6.88
N GLU A 61 -13.87 -25.28 -5.83
CA GLU A 61 -14.76 -26.10 -5.02
C GLU A 61 -15.59 -25.28 -4.01
N LEU A 62 -15.45 -23.96 -4.02
CA LEU A 62 -16.18 -23.03 -3.15
C LEU A 62 -15.97 -23.34 -1.66
N ARG A 63 -14.77 -23.83 -1.28
CA ARG A 63 -14.44 -24.07 0.12
C ARG A 63 -14.48 -22.75 0.89
N PRO A 64 -15.30 -22.61 1.96
CA PRO A 64 -15.54 -21.32 2.61
C PRO A 64 -14.25 -20.62 3.05
N ARG A 65 -13.27 -21.37 3.58
CA ARG A 65 -11.97 -20.84 4.00
C ARG A 65 -11.17 -20.25 2.84
N ALA A 66 -11.20 -20.88 1.66
CA ALA A 66 -10.58 -20.34 0.45
C ALA A 66 -11.28 -19.06 0.00
N LEU A 67 -12.62 -19.04 0.05
CA LEU A 67 -13.42 -17.88 -0.35
C LEU A 67 -13.22 -16.69 0.59
N ILE A 68 -13.05 -16.92 1.90
CA ILE A 68 -12.71 -15.87 2.87
C ILE A 68 -11.36 -15.25 2.51
N ILE A 69 -10.33 -16.05 2.26
CA ILE A 69 -9.00 -15.54 1.84
C ILE A 69 -9.12 -14.73 0.53
N LEU A 70 -9.92 -15.21 -0.43
CA LEU A 70 -10.20 -14.46 -1.66
C LEU A 70 -10.98 -13.17 -1.40
N ALA A 71 -11.86 -13.10 -0.40
CA ALA A 71 -12.59 -11.89 -0.05
C ALA A 71 -11.63 -10.82 0.49
N TYR A 72 -10.68 -11.20 1.34
CA TYR A 72 -9.61 -10.29 1.76
C TYR A 72 -8.75 -9.83 0.58
N TYR A 73 -8.36 -10.73 -0.33
CA TYR A 73 -7.65 -10.34 -1.55
C TYR A 73 -8.48 -9.41 -2.46
N ALA A 74 -9.79 -9.63 -2.55
CA ALA A 74 -10.69 -8.77 -3.33
C ALA A 74 -10.76 -7.34 -2.79
N ALA A 75 -10.55 -7.14 -1.48
CA ALA A 75 -10.36 -5.80 -0.92
C ALA A 75 -9.09 -5.14 -1.48
N PHE A 76 -7.96 -5.86 -1.59
CA PHE A 76 -6.75 -5.33 -2.22
C PHE A 76 -6.94 -4.96 -3.70
N LEU A 77 -7.80 -5.67 -4.43
CA LEU A 77 -8.11 -5.35 -5.83
C LEU A 77 -8.81 -4.00 -6.03
N LYS A 78 -9.21 -3.31 -4.96
CA LYS A 78 -9.73 -1.94 -5.03
C LYS A 78 -8.64 -0.87 -5.15
N PHE A 79 -7.39 -1.15 -4.75
CA PHE A 79 -6.29 -0.19 -4.82
C PHE A 79 -5.89 0.25 -6.24
N PRO A 80 -5.68 -0.65 -7.23
CA PRO A 80 -5.24 -0.26 -8.57
C PRO A 80 -6.40 0.32 -9.41
N SER A 81 -7.06 1.39 -8.94
CA SER A 81 -8.25 2.00 -9.56
C SER A 81 -8.00 2.58 -10.94
N ASP A 82 -6.75 2.97 -11.22
CA ASP A 82 -6.33 3.56 -12.50
C ASP A 82 -6.09 2.51 -13.58
N VAL A 83 -6.07 1.22 -13.22
CA VAL A 83 -5.88 0.11 -14.17
C VAL A 83 -7.23 -0.31 -14.74
N TRP A 84 -7.51 0.10 -15.98
CA TRP A 84 -8.84 -0.02 -16.60
C TRP A 84 -9.47 -1.41 -16.55
N TRP A 85 -8.68 -2.47 -16.69
CA TRP A 85 -9.17 -3.86 -16.70
C TRP A 85 -9.34 -4.46 -15.30
N ILE A 86 -8.74 -3.87 -14.26
CA ILE A 86 -9.01 -4.21 -12.85
C ILE A 86 -10.17 -3.36 -12.30
N LYS A 87 -10.50 -2.24 -12.94
CA LYS A 87 -11.53 -1.32 -12.46
C LYS A 87 -12.82 -2.05 -12.05
N ASN A 88 -13.22 -1.82 -10.81
CA ASN A 88 -14.43 -2.38 -10.19
C ASN A 88 -14.43 -3.92 -10.03
N VAL A 89 -13.31 -4.62 -10.27
CA VAL A 89 -13.19 -6.06 -9.98
C VAL A 89 -13.30 -6.31 -8.47
N GLY A 90 -12.54 -5.58 -7.65
CA GLY A 90 -12.58 -5.74 -6.18
C GLY A 90 -13.98 -5.58 -5.58
N ASN A 91 -14.69 -4.51 -5.95
CA ASN A 91 -16.07 -4.26 -5.49
C ASN A 91 -17.05 -5.38 -5.93
N ARG A 92 -16.99 -5.83 -7.18
CA ARG A 92 -17.83 -6.94 -7.66
C ARG A 92 -17.50 -8.25 -6.95
N SER A 93 -16.22 -8.59 -6.83
CA SER A 93 -15.77 -9.81 -6.18
C SER A 93 -16.12 -9.84 -4.69
N LEU A 94 -15.90 -8.74 -3.97
CA LEU A 94 -16.33 -8.64 -2.57
C LEU A 94 -17.85 -8.82 -2.46
N ARG A 95 -18.62 -8.24 -3.39
CA ARG A 95 -20.06 -8.39 -3.37
C ARG A 95 -20.48 -9.86 -3.46
N ASP A 96 -20.02 -10.50 -4.53
CA ASP A 96 -20.42 -11.87 -4.85
C ASP A 96 -19.89 -12.87 -3.78
N LEU A 97 -18.67 -12.67 -3.26
CA LEU A 97 -18.10 -13.53 -2.21
C LEU A 97 -18.82 -13.38 -0.88
N CYS A 98 -19.07 -12.14 -0.43
CA CYS A 98 -19.71 -11.90 0.87
C CYS A 98 -21.18 -12.35 0.90
N GLU A 99 -21.85 -12.36 -0.26
CA GLU A 99 -23.23 -12.86 -0.41
C GLU A 99 -23.29 -14.39 -0.52
N HIS A 100 -22.23 -15.03 -1.06
CA HIS A 100 -22.17 -16.47 -1.22
C HIS A 100 -21.79 -17.22 0.06
N ILE A 101 -20.90 -16.65 0.88
CA ILE A 101 -20.37 -17.32 2.07
C ILE A 101 -21.43 -17.36 3.19
N GLY A 102 -21.68 -18.56 3.71
CA GLY A 102 -22.74 -18.85 4.68
C GLY A 102 -22.64 -18.10 6.02
N PRO A 103 -23.76 -18.04 6.78
CA PRO A 103 -23.86 -17.30 8.04
C PRO A 103 -22.85 -17.73 9.10
N GLU A 104 -22.42 -18.99 9.11
CA GLU A 104 -21.48 -19.55 10.09
C GLU A 104 -20.06 -18.94 9.98
N TRP A 105 -19.73 -18.33 8.85
CA TRP A 105 -18.43 -17.70 8.59
C TRP A 105 -18.42 -16.18 8.73
N GLN A 106 -19.57 -15.56 9.03
CA GLN A 106 -19.72 -14.09 9.02
C GLN A 106 -18.76 -13.36 9.96
N GLN A 107 -18.39 -14.00 11.08
CA GLN A 107 -17.37 -13.49 12.00
C GLN A 107 -16.00 -13.22 11.33
N TYR A 108 -15.70 -13.91 10.22
CA TYR A 108 -14.45 -13.74 9.46
C TYR A 108 -14.61 -12.81 8.25
N LEU A 109 -15.82 -12.26 8.01
CA LEU A 109 -16.11 -11.40 6.87
C LEU A 109 -16.31 -9.94 7.24
N LEU A 110 -16.10 -9.55 8.50
CA LEU A 110 -16.27 -8.18 8.95
C LEU A 110 -15.44 -7.19 8.10
N VAL A 111 -14.14 -7.46 7.92
CA VAL A 111 -13.25 -6.63 7.10
C VAL A 111 -13.66 -6.60 5.62
N PRO A 112 -13.90 -7.74 4.94
CA PRO A 112 -14.45 -7.74 3.58
C PRO A 112 -15.75 -6.95 3.41
N HIS A 113 -16.68 -7.05 4.37
CA HIS A 113 -17.93 -6.28 4.36
C HIS A 113 -17.67 -4.78 4.51
N MET A 114 -16.82 -4.37 5.44
CA MET A 114 -16.44 -2.95 5.58
C MET A 114 -15.73 -2.42 4.33
N ALA A 115 -14.88 -3.25 3.71
CA ALA A 115 -14.14 -2.89 2.50
C ALA A 115 -15.09 -2.60 1.31
N ARG A 116 -16.29 -3.22 1.26
CA ARG A 116 -17.34 -2.88 0.28
C ARG A 116 -17.89 -1.47 0.44
N LEU A 117 -17.87 -0.92 1.65
CA LEU A 117 -18.57 0.31 2.00
C LEU A 117 -17.69 1.56 1.91
N VAL A 118 -16.37 1.38 1.88
CA VAL A 118 -15.41 2.49 1.80
C VAL A 118 -14.87 2.67 0.38
N GLU A 119 -14.52 3.89 0.03
CA GLU A 119 -13.81 4.22 -1.20
C GLU A 119 -12.60 5.08 -0.83
N GLY A 120 -11.55 5.03 -1.65
CA GLY A 120 -10.27 5.67 -1.35
C GLY A 120 -9.24 4.74 -0.73
N GLU A 121 -7.97 4.95 -1.08
CA GLU A 121 -6.86 4.08 -0.67
C GLU A 121 -6.62 4.13 0.85
N LEU A 122 -6.73 5.32 1.46
CA LEU A 122 -6.47 5.51 2.88
C LEU A 122 -7.54 4.81 3.74
N GLU A 123 -8.81 5.04 3.42
CA GLU A 123 -9.96 4.45 4.09
C GLU A 123 -9.94 2.92 3.96
N LEU A 124 -9.61 2.41 2.78
CA LEU A 124 -9.45 0.98 2.55
C LEU A 124 -8.29 0.40 3.36
N GLY A 125 -7.16 1.10 3.45
CA GLY A 125 -6.03 0.68 4.29
C GLY A 125 -6.40 0.59 5.76
N ARG A 126 -7.13 1.58 6.29
CA ARG A 126 -7.64 1.59 7.66
C ARG A 126 -8.58 0.42 7.94
N VAL A 127 -9.48 0.11 7.00
CA VAL A 127 -10.37 -1.06 7.10
C VAL A 127 -9.57 -2.35 7.10
N LEU A 128 -8.59 -2.50 6.21
CA LEU A 128 -7.77 -3.71 6.12
C LEU A 128 -6.97 -3.97 7.39
N PHE A 129 -6.45 -2.92 8.04
CA PHE A 129 -5.72 -3.01 9.31
C PHE A 129 -6.62 -2.99 10.55
N GLU A 130 -7.94 -2.81 10.38
CA GLU A 130 -8.90 -2.67 11.47
C GLU A 130 -8.50 -1.54 12.46
N ASP A 131 -7.86 -0.49 11.95
CA ASP A 131 -7.36 0.64 12.73
C ASP A 131 -7.76 1.97 12.03
N PRO A 132 -8.71 2.73 12.61
CA PRO A 132 -9.17 3.99 12.04
C PRO A 132 -8.08 5.08 12.01
N ASN A 133 -7.04 4.95 12.82
CA ASN A 133 -5.92 5.89 12.87
C ASN A 133 -4.74 5.44 12.01
N TRP A 134 -4.84 4.29 11.35
CA TRP A 134 -3.76 3.79 10.50
C TRP A 134 -3.42 4.77 9.38
N SER A 135 -2.13 4.89 9.13
CA SER A 135 -1.53 5.63 8.02
C SER A 135 -0.29 4.90 7.51
N PRO A 136 0.03 4.98 6.20
CA PRO A 136 1.24 4.38 5.67
C PRO A 136 2.50 5.04 6.23
N GLN A 137 3.58 4.27 6.42
CA GLN A 137 4.86 4.75 6.96
C GLN A 137 5.54 5.75 6.04
N LYS A 138 5.46 5.53 4.73
CA LYS A 138 5.97 6.47 3.74
C LYS A 138 4.79 7.20 3.12
N PRO A 139 4.78 8.54 3.16
CA PRO A 139 3.76 9.28 2.44
C PRO A 139 3.87 8.96 0.94
N ASN A 140 2.72 8.88 0.26
CA ASN A 140 2.58 8.67 -1.19
C ASN A 140 3.34 9.68 -2.09
N SER A 141 4.06 10.63 -1.50
CA SER A 141 4.64 11.80 -2.16
C SER A 141 5.84 11.54 -3.05
N LEU A 142 6.23 10.28 -3.30
CA LEU A 142 7.04 9.95 -4.48
C LEU A 142 6.15 9.83 -5.74
N ARG A 143 5.23 10.77 -5.93
CA ARG A 143 4.78 11.09 -7.28
C ARG A 143 5.91 11.88 -7.92
N LEU A 144 6.71 11.20 -8.73
CA LEU A 144 7.46 11.88 -9.79
C LEU A 144 6.41 12.61 -10.61
N ASP A 145 6.30 13.92 -10.42
CA ASP A 145 5.50 14.76 -11.29
C ASP A 145 6.09 14.59 -12.70
N PRO A 146 5.38 13.95 -13.64
CA PRO A 146 5.92 13.68 -14.97
C PRO A 146 6.11 14.97 -15.78
N THR A 147 5.51 16.08 -15.33
CA THR A 147 5.72 17.43 -15.84
C THR A 147 6.78 18.22 -15.07
N ALA A 148 7.26 17.72 -13.92
CA ALA A 148 8.37 18.36 -13.24
C ALA A 148 9.61 18.26 -14.12
N SER A 149 10.20 19.41 -14.43
CA SER A 149 11.50 19.46 -15.08
C SER A 149 12.51 18.68 -14.23
N VAL A 150 13.32 17.84 -14.89
CA VAL A 150 14.43 17.15 -14.23
C VAL A 150 15.40 18.23 -13.75
N THR A 151 15.35 18.55 -12.45
CA THR A 151 16.25 19.52 -11.82
C THR A 151 17.41 18.78 -11.17
N LEU A 152 18.61 19.36 -11.23
CA LEU A 152 19.73 18.88 -10.44
C LEU A 152 19.43 19.10 -8.95
N VAL A 153 19.80 18.12 -8.12
CA VAL A 153 19.66 18.19 -6.66
C VAL A 153 20.98 17.80 -6.00
N ASP A 154 21.23 18.33 -4.80
CA ASP A 154 22.36 17.90 -3.97
C ASP A 154 22.08 16.58 -3.23
N GLU A 155 23.06 16.09 -2.46
CA GLU A 155 22.96 14.85 -1.68
C GLU A 155 21.85 14.87 -0.61
N LYS A 156 21.32 16.05 -0.28
CA LYS A 156 20.21 16.23 0.68
C LYS A 156 18.87 16.45 -0.04
N GLY A 157 18.82 16.29 -1.36
CA GLY A 157 17.63 16.47 -2.18
C GLY A 157 17.22 17.92 -2.42
N ARG A 158 18.11 18.89 -2.16
CA ARG A 158 17.82 20.32 -2.39
C ARG A 158 18.15 20.68 -3.84
N ARG A 159 17.29 21.46 -4.49
CA ARG A 159 17.48 21.90 -5.88
C ARG A 159 18.75 22.73 -6.04
N VAL A 160 19.52 22.44 -7.08
CA VAL A 160 20.73 23.17 -7.46
C VAL A 160 20.73 23.48 -8.96
N GLU A 161 21.44 24.53 -9.34
CA GLU A 161 21.71 24.87 -10.73
C GLU A 161 23.22 24.86 -10.99
N TRP A 162 23.62 24.34 -12.15
CA TRP A 162 25.00 24.44 -12.62
C TRP A 162 25.20 25.79 -13.30
N ILE A 163 26.13 26.60 -12.79
CA ILE A 163 26.51 27.88 -13.40
C ILE A 163 27.80 27.68 -14.20
N PRO A 164 27.77 27.62 -15.54
CA PRO A 164 28.96 27.34 -16.35
C PRO A 164 30.07 28.38 -16.18
N ALA A 165 29.69 29.64 -15.96
CA ALA A 165 30.62 30.76 -15.78
C ALA A 165 31.50 30.61 -14.52
N GLU A 166 30.95 30.03 -13.45
CA GLU A 166 31.64 29.85 -12.17
C GLU A 166 32.12 28.40 -11.94
N LYS A 167 31.75 27.47 -12.84
CA LYS A 167 32.00 26.03 -12.72
C LYS A 167 31.59 25.47 -11.35
N LYS A 168 30.42 25.91 -10.84
CA LYS A 168 29.93 25.54 -9.52
C LYS A 168 28.43 25.27 -9.53
N LEU A 169 28.00 24.39 -8.61
CA LEU A 169 26.60 24.17 -8.28
C LEU A 169 26.14 25.18 -7.21
N VAL A 170 25.00 25.84 -7.44
CA VAL A 170 24.41 26.79 -6.49
C VAL A 170 23.00 26.36 -6.10
N LEU A 171 22.65 26.51 -4.82
CA LEU A 171 21.33 26.15 -4.29
C LEU A 171 20.25 27.07 -4.82
N MET A 172 19.08 26.50 -5.12
CA MET A 172 17.90 27.24 -5.53
C MET A 172 16.87 27.34 -4.40
N ASP A 173 16.10 28.41 -4.39
CA ASP A 173 15.01 28.62 -3.44
C ASP A 173 13.74 27.82 -3.81
N SER A 174 12.67 28.01 -3.02
CA SER A 174 11.37 27.38 -3.29
C SER A 174 10.71 27.88 -4.57
N ARG A 175 11.11 29.06 -5.08
CA ARG A 175 10.60 29.70 -6.30
C ARG A 175 11.47 29.44 -7.53
N GLY A 176 12.58 28.72 -7.39
CA GLY A 176 13.51 28.40 -8.49
C GLY A 176 14.50 29.53 -8.82
N GLN A 177 14.79 30.42 -7.88
CA GLN A 177 15.84 31.44 -8.01
C GLN A 177 17.11 31.01 -7.29
N VAL A 178 18.26 31.44 -7.82
CA VAL A 178 19.58 31.17 -7.23
C VAL A 178 19.69 31.86 -5.87
N ILE A 179 19.95 31.10 -4.81
CA ILE A 179 20.18 31.66 -3.48
C ILE A 179 21.58 32.26 -3.46
N THR A 180 21.66 33.57 -3.21
CA THR A 180 22.95 34.25 -3.09
C THR A 180 23.67 33.81 -1.80
N LYS A 181 25.00 33.95 -1.77
CA LYS A 181 25.81 33.55 -0.61
C LYS A 181 25.34 34.21 0.70
N GLY A 182 24.88 35.47 0.64
CA GLY A 182 24.35 36.19 1.79
C GLY A 182 23.03 35.61 2.32
N GLU A 183 22.09 35.31 1.43
CA GLU A 183 20.80 34.71 1.77
C GLU A 183 20.95 33.28 2.31
N ALA A 184 21.89 32.50 1.76
CA ALA A 184 22.18 31.16 2.25
C ALA A 184 22.76 31.18 3.68
N ILE A 185 23.62 32.15 3.99
CA ILE A 185 24.20 32.32 5.33
C ILE A 185 23.12 32.75 6.32
N GLU A 186 22.23 33.67 5.93
CA GLU A 186 21.15 34.12 6.80
C GLU A 186 20.15 33.00 7.08
N LYS A 187 19.79 32.22 6.06
CA LYS A 187 18.94 31.04 6.24
C LYS A 187 19.58 29.99 7.16
N TRP A 188 20.87 29.70 6.98
CA TRP A 188 21.60 28.79 7.87
C TRP A 188 21.64 29.29 9.31
N ARG A 189 21.79 30.61 9.50
CA ARG A 189 21.76 31.26 10.82
C ARG A 189 20.39 31.08 11.50
N THR A 190 19.32 31.28 10.75
CA THR A 190 17.94 31.10 11.23
C THR A 190 17.66 29.64 11.59
N ASP A 191 18.06 28.69 10.72
CA ASP A 191 17.87 27.25 10.93
C ASP A 191 18.66 26.74 12.14
N MET A 192 19.89 27.23 12.35
CA MET A 192 20.67 26.93 13.56
C MET A 192 19.97 27.44 14.81
N ASN A 193 19.49 28.69 14.80
CA ASN A 193 18.82 29.27 15.95
C ASN A 193 17.50 28.57 16.29
N SER A 194 16.77 28.03 15.30
CA SER A 194 15.58 27.21 15.55
C SER A 194 15.88 25.78 16.02
N THR A 195 17.10 25.28 15.81
CA THR A 195 17.48 23.93 16.25
C THR A 195 17.98 23.91 17.71
N PHE A 196 18.30 25.08 18.28
CA PHE A 196 18.84 25.22 19.64
C PHE A 196 17.87 25.85 20.65
N THR A 197 16.58 25.99 20.33
CA THR A 197 15.56 26.24 21.36
C THR A 197 15.33 24.95 22.14
N PHE A 198 16.11 24.75 23.20
CA PHE A 198 15.72 23.85 24.28
C PHE A 198 14.52 24.50 24.99
N ASP A 199 13.35 23.89 24.85
CA ASP A 199 12.22 24.19 25.72
C ASP A 199 12.65 23.94 27.20
N PRO A 200 12.38 24.86 28.12
CA PRO A 200 12.71 24.70 29.54
C PRO A 200 11.87 23.63 30.24
#